data_AF-A0A0D0D7S2-F1
#
_entry.id   AF-A0A0D0D7S2-F1
#
_cell.length_a   1.000
_cell.length_b   1.000
_cell.length_c   1.000
_cell.angle_alpha   90.00
_cell.angle_beta   90.00
_cell.angle_gamma   90.00
#
_symmetry.space_group_name_H-M   'P 1'
#
loop_
_entity.id
_entity.type
_entity.pdbx_description
1 polymer ?
#
loop_
_entity_poly.entity_id
_entity_poly.type
_entity_poly.pdbx_seq_one_letter_code
_entity_poly.pdbx_strand_id
1 'polypeptide(L)' 'IVAAKVVEGSFNQETFIQFLQEDLPMTTPFPGPQSILVMDNAHIHHSLEIEDLVHAHGKKTHV' A
#
# COMPACT_ATOMS: atom_id res chain seq x y z
N ILE A 1 9.31 6.37 -7.99
CA ILE A 1 8.39 5.63 -8.89
C ILE A 1 7.02 6.30 -8.81
N VAL A 2 6.25 6.30 -9.91
CA VAL A 2 4.90 6.86 -9.94
C VAL A 2 3.97 5.73 -10.42
N ALA A 3 2.98 5.38 -9.61
CA ALA A 3 1.96 4.38 -9.92
C ALA A 3 0.60 5.08 -10.10
N ALA A 4 -0.21 4.61 -11.05
CA ALA A 4 -1.54 5.14 -11.31
C ALA A 4 -2.47 4.03 -11.81
N LYS A 5 -3.68 3.96 -11.26
CA LYS A 5 -4.71 2.99 -11.64
C LYS A 5 -6.02 3.71 -11.89
N VAL A 6 -6.60 3.50 -13.07
CA VAL A 6 -7.90 4.04 -13.46
C VAL A 6 -8.92 2.92 -13.30
N VAL A 7 -10.02 3.21 -12.61
CA VAL A 7 -11.14 2.29 -12.40
C VAL A 7 -12.43 2.95 -12.86
N GLU A 8 -13.40 2.15 -13.30
CA GLU A 8 -14.76 2.63 -13.55
C GLU A 8 -15.47 2.81 -12.20
N GLY A 9 -16.01 4.00 -11.94
CA GLY A 9 -16.64 4.33 -10.67
C GLY A 9 -15.66 4.80 -9.59
N SER A 10 -15.98 4.56 -8.32
CA SER A 10 -15.16 4.97 -7.17
C SER A 10 -14.29 3.83 -6.67
N PHE A 11 -13.09 4.17 -6.17
CA PHE A 11 -12.30 3.23 -5.38
C PHE A 11 -13.05 2.85 -4.10
N ASN A 12 -12.97 1.57 -3.78
CA ASN A 12 -13.37 1.02 -2.50
C ASN A 12 -12.15 0.37 -1.81
N GLN A 13 -12.33 -0.10 -0.58
CA GLN A 13 -11.25 -0.72 0.19
C GLN A 13 -10.59 -1.89 -0.54
N GLU A 14 -11.37 -2.78 -1.17
CA GLU A 14 -10.85 -3.96 -1.89
C GLU A 14 -9.98 -3.56 -3.09
N THR A 15 -10.48 -2.66 -3.93
CA THR A 15 -9.72 -2.15 -5.09
C THR A 15 -8.44 -1.41 -4.69
N PHE A 16 -8.46 -0.75 -3.52
CA PHE A 16 -7.28 -0.09 -2.96
C PHE A 16 -6.25 -1.09 -2.43
N ILE A 17 -6.68 -2.15 -1.74
CA ILE A 17 -5.79 -3.24 -1.29
C ILE A 17 -5.13 -3.90 -2.50
N GLN A 18 -5.89 -4.20 -3.55
CA GLN A 18 -5.33 -4.77 -4.77
C GLN A 18 -4.28 -3.84 -5.40
N PHE A 19 -4.55 -2.53 -5.45
CA PHE A 19 -3.59 -1.55 -5.92
C PHE A 19 -2.29 -1.58 -5.10
N LEU A 20 -2.38 -1.62 -3.76
CA LEU A 20 -1.19 -1.74 -2.92
C LEU A 20 -0.42 -3.04 -3.14
N GLN A 21 -1.10 -4.17 -3.35
CA GLN A 21 -0.43 -5.45 -3.63
C GLN A 21 0.39 -5.41 -4.93
N GLU A 22 -0.13 -4.73 -5.94
CA GLU A 22 0.51 -4.57 -7.26
C GLU A 22 1.71 -3.61 -7.18
N ASP A 23 1.60 -2.51 -6.42
CA ASP A 23 2.55 -1.41 -6.48
C ASP A 23 3.55 -1.30 -5.31
N LEU A 24 3.24 -1.84 -4.12
CA LEU A 24 4.20 -1.85 -2.99
C LEU A 24 5.58 -2.43 -3.36
N PRO A 25 5.71 -3.51 -4.16
CA PRO A 25 7.01 -4.03 -4.62
C PRO A 25 7.91 -3.04 -5.34
N MET A 26 7.32 -1.95 -5.86
CA MET A 26 8.03 -0.89 -6.56
C MET A 26 8.40 0.28 -5.62
N THR A 27 8.18 0.16 -4.31
CA THR A 27 8.47 1.22 -3.32
C THR A 27 9.64 0.84 -2.40
N THR A 28 10.09 1.79 -1.57
CA THR A 28 11.00 1.45 -0.46
C THR A 28 10.19 0.76 0.64
N PRO A 29 10.51 -0.50 1.01
CA PRO A 29 9.68 -1.27 1.92
C PRO A 29 9.56 -0.63 3.31
N PHE A 30 8.36 -0.71 3.90
CA PHE A 30 8.09 -0.30 5.28
C PHE A 30 7.81 -1.52 6.17
N PRO A 31 8.38 -1.63 7.37
CA PRO A 31 9.37 -0.72 7.95
C PRO A 31 10.73 -0.84 7.26
N GLY A 32 11.45 0.29 7.17
CA GLY A 32 12.79 0.35 6.56
C GLY A 32 13.41 1.74 6.74
N PRO A 33 14.75 1.90 6.56
CA PRO A 33 15.41 3.20 6.68
C PRO A 33 14.78 4.22 5.73
N GLN A 34 14.33 5.35 6.28
CA GLN A 34 13.67 6.43 5.53
C GLN A 34 12.43 5.99 4.72
N SER A 35 11.79 4.88 5.09
CA SER A 35 10.51 4.46 4.51
C SER A 35 9.36 5.02 5.35
N ILE A 36 8.47 5.77 4.69
CA ILE A 36 7.27 6.37 5.30
C ILE A 36 6.13 6.22 4.29
N LEU A 37 5.01 5.67 4.75
CA LEU A 37 3.75 5.67 4.01
C LEU A 37 2.89 6.84 4.49
N VAL A 38 2.45 7.69 3.56
CA VAL A 38 1.53 8.80 3.84
C VAL A 38 0.29 8.61 2.96
N MET A 39 -0.89 8.66 3.57
CA MET A 39 -2.19 8.58 2.91
C MET A 39 -3.10 9.68 3.47
N ASP A 40 -4.10 10.10 2.71
CA ASP A 40 -5.16 10.93 3.25
C ASP A 40 -6.05 10.12 4.22
N ASN A 41 -6.92 10.79 4.96
CA ASN A 41 -7.73 10.15 6.00
C ASN A 41 -9.06 9.58 5.46
N ALA A 42 -9.05 9.01 4.25
CA ALA A 42 -10.26 8.44 3.67
C ALA A 42 -10.66 7.12 4.37
N HIS A 43 -11.97 6.90 4.52
CA HIS A 43 -12.51 5.72 5.22
C HIS A 43 -12.04 4.39 4.59
N ILE A 44 -11.81 4.36 3.28
CA ILE A 44 -11.35 3.15 2.56
C ILE A 44 -9.92 2.73 2.91
N HIS A 45 -9.16 3.58 3.62
CA HIS A 45 -7.80 3.28 4.10
C HIS A 45 -7.76 2.69 5.50
N HIS A 46 -8.90 2.68 6.22
CA HIS A 46 -8.97 2.23 7.63
C HIS A 46 -9.21 0.72 7.70
N SER A 47 -8.20 -0.07 7.32
CA SER A 47 -8.24 -1.53 7.39
C SER A 47 -6.95 -2.11 7.94
N LEU A 48 -7.07 -3.08 8.86
CA LEU A 48 -5.92 -3.85 9.36
C LEU A 48 -5.20 -4.60 8.24
N GLU A 49 -5.92 -4.99 7.18
CA GLU A 49 -5.32 -5.67 6.03
C GLU A 49 -4.32 -4.79 5.28
N ILE A 50 -4.56 -3.47 5.24
CA ILE A 50 -3.64 -2.51 4.62
C ILE A 50 -2.36 -2.42 5.45
N GLU A 51 -2.49 -2.34 6.78
CA GLU A 51 -1.34 -2.34 7.69
C GLU A 51 -0.54 -3.63 7.55
N ASP A 52 -1.20 -4.79 7.63
CA ASP A 52 -0.56 -6.09 7.49
C ASP A 52 0.18 -6.24 6.16
N LEU A 53 -0.43 -5.79 5.05
CA LEU A 53 0.18 -5.85 3.73
C LEU A 53 1.46 -5.02 3.64
N VAL A 54 1.42 -3.78 4.13
CA VAL A 54 2.56 -2.88 4.12
C VAL A 54 3.69 -3.45 4.99
N HIS A 55 3.38 -3.88 6.22
CA HIS A 55 4.37 -4.46 7.14
C HIS A 55 4.96 -5.78 6.62
N ALA A 56 4.14 -6.63 5.99
CA ALA A 56 4.61 -7.88 5.38
C ALA A 56 5.56 -7.62 4.21
N HIS A 57 5.35 -6.54 3.46
CA HIS A 57 6.25 -6.15 2.37
C HIS A 57 7.65 -5.78 2.90
N GLY A 58 7.75 -5.00 4.00
CA GLY A 58 9.02 -4.67 4.64
C GLY A 58 9.78 -5.86 5.25
N LYS A 59 9.06 -6.82 5.86
CA LYS A 59 9.69 -7.99 6.48
C LYS A 59 10.38 -8.93 5.47
N LYS A 60 9.94 -8.93 4.21
CA LYS A 60 10.48 -9.81 3.16
C LYS A 60 11.85 -9.36 2.63
N THR A 61 12.29 -8.14 2.90
CA THR A 61 13.48 -7.54 2.26
C THR A 61 14.78 -7.68 3.08
N HIS A 62 14.77 -8.45 4.16
CA HIS A 62 15.97 -8.79 4.93
C HIS A 62 16.52 -10.16 4.52
N VAL A 63 17.28 -10.20 3.42
CA VAL A 63 18.27 -11.24 3.11
C VAL A 63 19.64 -10.59 3.10
#